data_AF-A0A925R0T9-F1
#
_entry.id   AF-A0A925R0T9-F1
#
_cell.length_a   1.000
_cell.length_b   1.000
_cell.length_c   1.000
_cell.angle_alpha   90.00
_cell.angle_beta   90.00
_cell.angle_gamma   90.00
#
_symmetry.space_group_name_H-M   'P 1'
#
loop_
_entity.id
_entity.type
_entity.pdbx_description
1 polymer ?
#
loop_
_entity_poly.entity_id
_entity_poly.type
_entity_poly.pdbx_seq_one_letter_code
_entity_poly.pdbx_strand_id
1 'polypeptide(L)'
;MAFVVEFIPDETKERVDFSSLNYPKKGMPDSPLQWVIDKERDIFLISSGNPVGGPDFVPRHCFVLWWGGSFVKIELEYKVTGRFKTGDQDITWSLRGLYPPAELEPRRNEIIASLKEALDAYGHHFRRDAFRHVMCEF
;
A
#
# COMPACT_ATOMS: atom_id res chain seq x y z
N MET A 1 16.78 -7.84 -0.86
CA MET A 1 16.80 -6.56 -1.59
C MET A 1 15.71 -5.64 -1.04
N ALA A 2 15.65 -4.38 -1.48
CA ALA A 2 14.65 -3.42 -1.03
C ALA A 2 13.46 -3.34 -2.01
N PHE A 3 12.30 -2.94 -1.50
CA PHE A 3 11.11 -2.65 -2.31
C PHE A 3 11.40 -1.53 -3.33
N VAL A 4 10.87 -1.68 -4.55
CA VAL A 4 11.00 -0.68 -5.63
C VAL A 4 9.66 -0.37 -6.27
N VAL A 5 9.51 0.87 -6.74
CA VAL A 5 8.36 1.28 -7.55
C VAL A 5 8.57 0.82 -8.98
N GLU A 6 7.63 0.07 -9.54
CA GLU A 6 7.67 -0.37 -10.92
C GLU A 6 6.28 -0.29 -11.58
N PHE A 7 6.28 -0.24 -12.91
CA PHE A 7 5.06 -0.53 -13.68
C PHE A 7 4.78 -2.02 -13.64
N ILE A 8 3.51 -2.39 -13.50
CA ILE A 8 3.10 -3.80 -13.48
C ILE A 8 3.22 -4.35 -14.92
N PRO A 9 4.09 -5.34 -15.17
CA PRO A 9 4.19 -5.97 -16.48
C PRO A 9 2.87 -6.65 -16.86
N ASP A 10 2.53 -6.62 -18.15
CA ASP A 10 1.26 -7.21 -18.62
C ASP A 10 1.19 -8.73 -18.34
N GLU A 11 2.30 -9.44 -18.47
CA GLU A 11 2.42 -10.87 -18.10
C GLU A 11 2.03 -11.14 -16.64
N THR A 12 2.29 -10.20 -15.72
CA THR A 12 1.93 -10.37 -14.31
C THR A 12 0.46 -10.07 -14.06
N LYS A 13 -0.16 -9.18 -14.84
CA LYS A 13 -1.61 -8.92 -14.76
C LYS A 13 -2.44 -10.15 -15.13
N GLU A 14 -1.87 -11.07 -15.92
CA GLU A 14 -2.50 -12.34 -16.25
C GLU A 14 -2.33 -13.41 -15.15
N ARG A 15 -1.25 -13.32 -14.38
CA ARG A 15 -0.93 -14.28 -13.30
C ARG A 15 -1.68 -14.02 -12.00
N VAL A 16 -1.97 -12.75 -11.73
CA VAL A 16 -2.60 -12.31 -10.49
C VAL A 16 -4.01 -11.85 -10.80
N ASP A 17 -5.00 -12.56 -10.25
CA ASP A 17 -6.40 -12.16 -10.39
C ASP A 17 -6.71 -10.94 -9.50
N PHE A 18 -6.41 -9.75 -10.03
CA PHE A 18 -6.78 -8.49 -9.36
C PHE A 18 -8.30 -8.30 -9.25
N SER A 19 -9.10 -9.04 -10.03
CA SER A 19 -10.56 -8.97 -9.96
C SER A 19 -11.13 -9.69 -8.74
N SER A 20 -10.38 -10.62 -8.14
CA SER A 20 -10.77 -11.33 -6.91
C SER A 20 -10.66 -10.44 -5.66
N LEU A 21 -10.08 -9.25 -5.78
CA LEU A 21 -10.03 -8.27 -4.71
C LEU A 21 -11.43 -7.71 -4.47
N ASN A 22 -12.17 -8.32 -3.55
CA ASN A 22 -13.52 -7.92 -3.15
C ASN A 22 -13.48 -6.64 -2.29
N TYR A 23 -13.00 -5.53 -2.86
CA TYR A 23 -13.18 -4.19 -2.31
C TYR A 23 -14.53 -3.63 -2.79
N PRO A 24 -15.21 -2.76 -2.04
CA PRO A 24 -16.30 -1.97 -2.61
C PRO A 24 -15.77 -1.26 -3.86
N LYS A 25 -16.20 -1.72 -5.05
CA LYS A 25 -15.72 -1.38 -6.40
C LYS A 25 -15.68 0.11 -6.76
N LYS A 26 -16.11 1.00 -5.87
CA LYS A 26 -16.04 2.45 -6.05
C LYS A 26 -14.64 2.95 -5.66
N GLY A 27 -13.63 2.70 -6.49
CA GLY A 27 -12.34 3.38 -6.37
C GLY A 27 -11.09 2.57 -6.71
N MET A 28 -11.18 1.24 -6.75
CA MET A 28 -10.04 0.42 -7.16
C MET A 28 -9.96 0.40 -8.69
N PRO A 29 -8.79 0.69 -9.30
CA PRO A 29 -8.64 0.54 -10.73
C PRO A 29 -8.77 -0.95 -11.10
N ASP A 30 -9.56 -1.25 -12.13
CA ASP A 30 -9.73 -2.62 -12.67
C ASP A 30 -8.38 -3.24 -13.08
N SER A 31 -7.38 -2.40 -13.33
CA SER A 31 -5.99 -2.80 -13.55
C SER A 31 -5.05 -1.75 -12.95
N PRO A 32 -4.36 -2.04 -11.82
CA PRO A 32 -3.34 -1.14 -11.31
C PRO A 32 -2.18 -1.02 -12.31
N LEU A 33 -1.70 0.21 -12.52
CA LEU A 33 -0.60 0.48 -13.45
C LEU A 33 0.77 0.33 -12.81
N GLN A 34 0.86 0.60 -11.51
CA GLN A 34 2.10 0.62 -10.73
C GLN A 34 1.90 -0.09 -9.40
N TRP A 35 2.99 -0.63 -8.89
CA TRP A 35 3.08 -1.27 -7.58
C TRP A 35 4.39 -0.92 -6.90
N VAL A 36 4.50 -1.32 -5.64
CA VAL A 36 5.76 -1.37 -4.92
C VAL A 36 6.09 -2.82 -4.65
N ILE A 37 7.17 -3.33 -5.24
CA ILE A 37 7.47 -4.78 -5.27
C ILE A 37 8.84 -5.09 -4.68
N ASP A 38 8.91 -6.19 -3.94
CA ASP A 38 10.11 -6.96 -3.67
C ASP A 38 10.02 -8.28 -4.44
N LYS A 39 10.85 -8.41 -5.48
CA LYS A 39 10.87 -9.58 -6.37
C LYS A 39 11.50 -10.81 -5.74
N GLU A 40 12.41 -10.65 -4.77
CA GLU A 40 13.08 -11.78 -4.13
C GLU A 40 12.11 -12.48 -3.16
N ARG A 41 11.28 -11.70 -2.47
CA ARG A 41 10.28 -12.21 -1.52
C ARG A 41 8.92 -12.48 -2.16
N ASP A 42 8.73 -12.11 -3.42
CA ASP A 42 7.42 -12.11 -4.11
C ASP A 42 6.35 -11.40 -3.27
N ILE A 43 6.67 -10.17 -2.82
CA ILE A 43 5.77 -9.32 -2.04
C ILE A 43 5.53 -8.05 -2.83
N PHE A 44 4.27 -7.66 -3.02
CA PHE A 44 3.96 -6.37 -3.63
C PHE A 44 2.80 -5.65 -2.95
N LEU A 45 2.89 -4.33 -2.93
CA LEU A 45 1.88 -3.42 -2.41
C LEU A 45 1.23 -2.66 -3.57
N ILE A 46 -0.10 -2.66 -3.59
CA ILE A 46 -0.91 -1.91 -4.54
C ILE A 46 -1.76 -0.90 -3.78
N SER A 47 -1.73 0.34 -4.24
CA SER A 47 -2.63 1.40 -3.80
C SER A 47 -3.98 1.20 -4.48
N SER A 48 -5.03 0.93 -3.70
CA SER A 48 -6.41 0.76 -4.21
C SER A 48 -7.22 2.05 -4.15
N GLY A 49 -6.56 3.19 -3.91
CA GLY A 49 -7.18 4.51 -3.80
C GLY A 49 -7.84 4.79 -2.45
N ASN A 50 -8.51 5.95 -2.37
CA ASN A 50 -9.32 6.34 -1.22
C ASN A 50 -10.73 5.78 -1.40
N PRO A 51 -11.36 5.19 -0.36
CA PRO A 51 -12.78 4.86 -0.43
C PRO A 51 -13.57 6.15 -0.68
N VAL A 52 -14.50 6.09 -1.62
CA VAL A 52 -15.45 7.17 -1.87
C VAL A 52 -16.39 7.26 -0.67
N GLY A 53 -16.15 8.24 0.20
CA GLY A 53 -16.91 8.48 1.41
C GLY A 53 -17.91 9.63 1.31
N GLY A 54 -19.01 9.53 2.06
CA GLY A 54 -19.94 10.65 2.29
C GLY A 54 -19.37 11.73 3.24
N PRO A 55 -20.15 12.75 3.62
CA PRO A 55 -19.67 13.94 4.33
C PRO A 55 -18.98 13.67 5.69
N ASP A 56 -19.20 12.51 6.32
CA ASP A 56 -18.60 12.12 7.60
C ASP A 56 -17.42 11.13 7.47
N PHE A 57 -16.90 10.93 6.24
CA PHE A 57 -15.87 9.93 5.99
C PHE A 57 -14.46 10.45 6.31
N VAL A 58 -13.78 9.80 7.26
CA VAL A 58 -12.34 9.99 7.48
C VAL A 58 -11.59 9.44 6.26
N PRO A 59 -10.75 10.23 5.56
CA PRO A 59 -10.05 9.77 4.37
C PRO A 59 -9.07 8.65 4.71
N ARG A 60 -9.52 7.41 4.53
CA ARG A 60 -8.68 6.23 4.59
C ARG A 60 -8.04 6.03 3.22
N HIS A 61 -6.78 5.62 3.20
CA HIS A 61 -6.12 5.13 2.02
C HIS A 61 -6.09 3.61 2.08
N CYS A 62 -6.57 2.95 1.05
CA CYS A 62 -6.67 1.51 1.03
C CYS A 62 -5.55 0.91 0.20
N PHE A 63 -5.01 -0.18 0.72
CA PHE A 63 -3.94 -0.93 0.08
C PHE A 63 -4.24 -2.41 0.10
N VAL A 64 -3.64 -3.09 -0.86
CA VAL A 64 -3.60 -4.54 -0.94
C VAL A 64 -2.14 -4.95 -0.97
N LEU A 65 -1.74 -5.81 -0.03
CA LEU A 65 -0.42 -6.41 -0.01
C LEU A 65 -0.56 -7.87 -0.43
N TRP A 66 0.14 -8.28 -1.48
CA TRP A 66 0.36 -9.69 -1.77
C TRP A 66 1.49 -10.20 -0.91
N TRP A 67 1.22 -11.24 -0.13
CA TRP A 67 2.17 -11.78 0.83
C TRP A 67 1.98 -13.29 0.95
N GLY A 68 3.05 -14.06 0.70
CA GLY A 68 2.99 -15.52 0.82
C GLY A 68 1.94 -16.19 -0.07
N GLY A 69 1.66 -15.62 -1.25
CA GLY A 69 0.67 -16.16 -2.19
C GLY A 69 -0.78 -15.75 -1.90
N SER A 70 -1.01 -14.78 -1.00
CA SER A 70 -2.36 -14.35 -0.63
C SER A 70 -2.46 -12.83 -0.48
N PHE A 71 -3.67 -12.32 -0.68
CA PHE A 71 -3.94 -10.89 -0.51
C PHE A 71 -4.28 -10.55 0.95
N VAL A 72 -3.58 -9.54 1.47
CA VAL A 72 -3.83 -8.92 2.76
C VAL A 72 -4.41 -7.54 2.51
N LYS A 73 -5.62 -7.30 3.02
CA LYS A 73 -6.27 -5.99 2.95
C LYS A 73 -5.75 -5.08 4.05
N ILE A 74 -5.48 -3.82 3.71
CA ILE A 74 -4.91 -2.83 4.61
C ILE A 74 -5.66 -1.51 4.45
N GLU A 75 -5.99 -0.90 5.59
CA GLU A 75 -6.55 0.44 5.67
C GLU A 75 -5.58 1.31 6.47
N LEU A 76 -5.07 2.36 5.84
CA LEU A 76 -4.17 3.32 6.45
C LEU A 76 -4.81 4.71 6.46
N GLU A 77 -4.33 5.55 7.33
CA GLU A 77 -4.49 7.00 7.25
C GLU A 77 -3.11 7.62 7.04
N TYR A 78 -3.03 8.78 6.41
CA TYR A 78 -1.79 9.53 6.31
C TYR A 78 -1.91 10.96 6.79
N LYS A 79 -0.80 11.48 7.31
CA LYS A 79 -0.63 12.88 7.64
C LYS A 79 0.66 13.37 7.02
N VAL A 80 0.58 14.46 6.25
CA VAL A 80 1.75 15.14 5.71
C VAL A 80 2.04 16.36 6.58
N THR A 81 3.29 16.51 7.00
CA THR A 81 3.78 17.68 7.74
C THR A 81 4.97 18.31 7.02
N GLY A 82 5.25 19.57 7.31
CA GLY A 82 6.38 20.30 6.73
C GLY A 82 5.99 21.23 5.57
N ARG A 83 6.98 21.74 4.84
CA ARG A 83 6.79 22.79 3.82
C ARG A 83 7.13 22.28 2.43
N PHE A 84 6.14 22.29 1.53
CA PHE A 84 6.32 21.91 0.12
C PHE A 84 7.42 22.72 -0.58
N LYS A 85 7.53 24.03 -0.28
CA LYS A 85 8.48 24.94 -0.94
C LYS A 85 9.94 24.66 -0.64
N THR A 86 10.27 23.98 0.47
CA THR A 86 11.67 23.70 0.84
C THR A 86 12.04 22.23 0.62
N GLY A 87 11.10 21.39 0.20
CA GLY A 87 11.32 19.94 0.08
C GLY A 87 11.38 19.21 1.42
N ASP A 88 11.18 19.92 2.54
CA ASP A 88 11.11 19.31 3.88
C ASP A 88 9.68 18.86 4.15
N GLN A 89 9.25 17.79 3.49
CA GLN A 89 8.00 17.13 3.80
C GLN A 89 8.24 15.80 4.47
N ASP A 90 7.45 15.53 5.50
CA ASP A 90 7.41 14.23 6.16
C ASP A 90 6.00 13.67 6.01
N ILE A 91 5.90 12.36 5.83
CA ILE A 91 4.63 11.65 5.82
C ILE A 91 4.62 10.60 6.93
N THR A 92 3.52 10.58 7.69
CA THR A 92 3.24 9.54 8.67
C THR A 92 2.06 8.72 8.18
N TRP A 93 2.24 7.41 8.07
CA TRP A 93 1.19 6.44 7.83
C TRP A 93 0.77 5.80 9.16
N SER A 94 -0.52 5.80 9.46
CA SER A 94 -1.06 5.18 10.68
C SER A 94 -1.97 4.01 10.31
N LEU A 95 -1.78 2.85 10.94
CA LEU A 95 -2.56 1.66 10.64
C LEU A 95 -3.96 1.77 11.25
N ARG A 96 -4.99 1.67 10.41
CA ARG A 96 -6.39 1.68 10.84
C ARG A 96 -7.04 0.31 10.77
N GLY A 97 -6.60 -0.53 9.83
CA GLY A 97 -7.07 -1.90 9.70
C GLY A 97 -6.08 -2.79 8.97
N LEU A 98 -5.90 -4.01 9.48
CA LEU A 98 -5.08 -5.05 8.87
C LEU A 98 -5.87 -6.37 8.91
N TYR A 99 -6.19 -6.88 7.73
CA TYR A 99 -7.09 -8.02 7.54
C TYR A 99 -6.37 -9.11 6.73
N PRO A 100 -5.45 -9.86 7.37
CA PRO A 100 -4.84 -11.00 6.72
C PRO A 100 -5.82 -12.19 6.74
N PRO A 101 -5.72 -13.10 5.76
CA PRO A 101 -6.36 -14.42 5.83
C PRO A 101 -5.95 -15.18 7.09
N ALA A 102 -6.79 -16.11 7.55
CA ALA A 102 -6.59 -16.85 8.79
C ALA A 102 -5.25 -17.62 8.81
N GLU A 103 -4.79 -18.10 7.64
CA GLU A 103 -3.53 -18.82 7.51
C GLU A 103 -2.31 -17.90 7.74
N LEU A 104 -2.48 -16.59 7.53
CA LEU A 104 -1.44 -15.58 7.64
C LEU A 104 -1.46 -14.82 8.97
N GLU A 105 -2.50 -14.96 9.79
CA GLU A 105 -2.58 -14.35 11.13
C GLU A 105 -1.36 -14.62 12.03
N PRO A 106 -0.80 -15.85 12.10
CA PRO A 106 0.40 -16.10 12.89
C PRO A 106 1.62 -15.27 12.46
N ARG A 107 1.63 -14.80 11.20
CA ARG A 107 2.72 -14.02 10.60
C ARG A 107 2.38 -12.52 10.50
N ARG A 108 1.36 -12.06 11.22
CA ARG A 108 0.91 -10.66 11.26
C ARG A 108 2.05 -9.66 11.47
N ASN A 109 3.01 -9.96 12.35
CA ASN A 109 4.15 -9.06 12.61
C ASN A 109 5.13 -8.98 11.44
N GLU A 110 5.35 -10.09 10.71
CA GLU A 110 6.19 -10.11 9.52
C GLU A 110 5.52 -9.35 8.35
N ILE A 111 4.20 -9.47 8.24
CA ILE A 111 3.38 -8.70 7.30
C ILE A 111 3.50 -7.20 7.60
N ILE A 112 3.40 -6.82 8.88
CA ILE A 112 3.59 -5.44 9.34
C ILE A 112 4.99 -4.91 8.99
N ALA A 113 6.04 -5.71 9.22
CA ALA A 113 7.41 -5.32 8.85
C ALA A 113 7.54 -5.10 7.34
N SER A 114 7.02 -6.04 6.55
CA SER A 114 6.99 -5.94 5.08
C SER A 114 6.22 -4.71 4.59
N LEU A 115 5.09 -4.40 5.25
CA LEU A 115 4.28 -3.23 4.96
C LEU A 115 5.05 -1.92 5.23
N LYS A 116 5.78 -1.83 6.35
CA LYS A 116 6.59 -0.64 6.67
C LYS A 116 7.65 -0.39 5.60
N GLU A 117 8.35 -1.44 5.18
CA GLU A 117 9.35 -1.35 4.10
C GLU A 117 8.72 -0.93 2.77
N ALA A 118 7.57 -1.53 2.39
CA ALA A 118 6.85 -1.16 1.18
C ALA A 118 6.35 0.29 1.21
N LEU A 119 5.88 0.80 2.34
CA LEU A 119 5.42 2.18 2.46
C LEU A 119 6.55 3.19 2.41
N ASP A 120 7.72 2.87 2.95
CA ASP A 120 8.90 3.70 2.76
C ASP A 120 9.29 3.79 1.28
N ALA A 121 9.23 2.69 0.51
CA ALA A 121 9.45 2.76 -0.94
C ALA A 121 8.31 3.49 -1.69
N TYR A 122 7.07 3.38 -1.21
CA TYR A 122 5.90 4.03 -1.81
C TYR A 122 5.91 5.56 -1.62
N GLY A 123 6.27 6.05 -0.42
CA GLY A 123 6.06 7.42 -0.01
C GLY A 123 4.56 7.78 -0.04
N HIS A 124 4.14 8.53 -1.07
CA HIS A 124 2.74 8.82 -1.39
C HIS A 124 2.60 9.00 -2.91
N HIS A 125 1.60 8.37 -3.55
CA HIS A 125 1.47 8.33 -5.01
C HIS A 125 2.77 7.92 -5.74
N PHE A 126 3.52 6.96 -5.18
CA PHE A 126 4.80 6.49 -5.72
C PHE A 126 5.91 7.56 -5.77
N ARG A 127 5.78 8.64 -4.99
CA ARG A 127 6.74 9.75 -4.91
C ARG A 127 7.47 9.72 -3.58
N ARG A 128 8.40 8.79 -3.39
CA ARG A 128 9.26 8.74 -2.19
C ARG A 128 10.26 9.90 -2.13
N ASP A 129 10.70 10.37 -3.29
CA ASP A 129 11.60 11.52 -3.47
C ASP A 129 11.02 12.84 -2.92
N ALA A 130 9.69 12.94 -2.84
CA ALA A 130 9.00 14.12 -2.32
C ALA A 130 9.05 14.25 -0.79
N PHE A 131 9.44 13.19 -0.09
CA PHE A 131 9.45 13.15 1.37
C PHE A 131 10.87 12.95 1.88
N ARG A 132 11.22 13.68 2.92
CA ARG A 132 12.46 13.51 3.67
C ARG A 132 12.35 12.26 4.54
N HIS A 133 11.27 12.14 5.30
CA HIS A 133 10.99 10.97 6.12
C HIS A 133 9.61 10.36 5.81
N VAL A 134 9.58 9.02 5.79
CA VAL A 134 8.34 8.22 5.82
C VAL A 134 8.30 7.49 7.16
N MET A 135 7.27 7.75 7.95
CA MET A 135 7.07 7.16 9.27
C MET A 135 5.84 6.27 9.27
N CYS A 136 5.85 5.22 10.10
CA CYS A 136 4.75 4.27 10.24
C CYS A 136 4.37 4.07 11.72
N GLU A 137 3.13 4.41 12.08
CA GLU A 137 2.55 4.25 13.42
C GLU A 137 1.56 3.09 13.42
N PHE A 138 2.07 1.86 13.64
CA PHE A 138 1.31 0.60 13.59
C PHE A 138 1.30 -0.10 14.94
#